data_AF-A0AAV5D1Z3-F1
#
_entry.id   AF-A0AAV5D1Z3-F1
#
_cell.length_a   1.000
_cell.length_b   1.000
_cell.length_c   1.000
_cell.angle_alpha   90.00
_cell.angle_beta   90.00
_cell.angle_gamma   90.00
#
_symmetry.space_group_name_H-M   'P 1'
#
loop_
_entity.id
_entity.type
_entity.pdbx_description
1 polymer ?
#
loop_
_entity_poly.entity_id
_entity_poly.type
_entity_poly.pdbx_seq_one_letter_code
_entity_poly.pdbx_strand_id
1 'polypeptide(L)' 'MQRFLQQEQQKAMLGEMVGKLTSVCWDKCITSTPGSKFSSGETTCLTNCTQRYLDMSVLIAKRFEMQ' A
#
# COMPACT_ATOMS: atom_id res chain seq x y z
N MET A 1 23.74 17.48 6.06
CA MET A 1 22.67 17.96 5.16
C MET A 1 22.17 16.89 4.19
N GLN A 2 23.01 16.34 3.29
CA GLN A 2 22.57 15.36 2.27
C GLN A 2 21.84 14.13 2.83
N ARG A 3 22.32 13.54 3.93
CA ARG A 3 21.66 12.39 4.60
C ARG A 3 20.25 12.72 5.10
N PHE A 4 20.03 13.93 5.61
CA PHE A 4 18.73 14.37 6.10
C PHE A 4 17.73 14.46 4.93
N LEU A 5 18.14 15.08 3.82
CA LEU A 5 17.29 15.17 2.62
C LEU A 5 16.92 13.79 2.06
N GLN A 6 17.86 12.84 2.04
CA GLN A 6 17.58 11.46 1.62
C GLN A 6 16.57 10.76 2.54
N GLN A 7 16.69 10.94 3.86
CA GLN A 7 15.74 10.37 4.83
C GLN A 7 14.34 10.95 4.65
N GLU A 8 14.21 12.26 4.47
CA GLU A 8 12.92 12.90 4.25
C GLU A 8 12.29 12.47 2.93
N GLN A 9 13.10 12.31 1.88
CA GLN A 9 12.62 11.76 0.61
C GLN A 9 12.08 10.32 0.78
N GLN A 10 12.80 9.45 1.48
CA GLN A 10 12.34 8.08 1.76
C GLN A 10 11.04 8.06 2.55
N LYS A 11 10.89 8.94 3.56
CA LYS A 11 9.65 9.07 4.32
C LYS A 11 8.48 9.54 3.44
N ALA A 12 8.72 10.52 2.58
CA ALA A 12 7.69 11.02 1.66
C ALA A 12 7.22 9.92 0.69
N MET A 13 8.16 9.17 0.11
CA MET A 13 7.84 8.03 -0.76
C MET A 13 7.05 6.94 -0.02
N LEU A 14 7.44 6.61 1.22
CA LEU A 14 6.71 5.65 2.04
C LEU A 14 5.28 6.15 2.35
N GLY A 15 5.13 7.45 2.66
CA GLY A 15 3.83 8.06 2.90
C GLY A 15 2.90 7.95 1.69
N GLU A 16 3.41 8.25 0.49
CA GLU A 16 2.66 8.11 -0.76
C GLU A 16 2.23 6.66 -1.00
N MET A 17 3.15 5.72 -0.81
CA MET A 17 2.90 4.28 -0.95
C MET A 17 1.81 3.80 0.02
N VAL A 18 1.89 4.18 1.30
CA VAL A 18 0.87 3.86 2.32
C VAL A 18 -0.48 4.46 1.93
N GLY A 19 -0.51 5.71 1.49
CA GLY A 19 -1.74 6.36 1.01
C GLY A 19 -2.37 5.62 -0.17
N LYS A 20 -1.55 5.21 -1.14
CA LYS A 20 -2.01 4.47 -2.31
C LYS A 20 -2.58 3.10 -1.95
N LEU A 21 -1.89 2.33 -1.11
CA LEU A 21 -2.35 1.04 -0.60
C LEU A 21 -3.66 1.19 0.17
N THR A 22 -3.74 2.21 1.02
CA THR A 22 -4.93 2.50 1.84
C THR A 22 -6.13 2.73 0.93
N SER A 23 -6.03 3.64 -0.05
CA SER A 23 -7.14 3.91 -0.98
C SER A 23 -7.53 2.69 -1.80
N VAL A 24 -6.57 2.02 -2.45
CA VAL A 24 -6.86 0.88 -3.33
C VAL A 24 -7.47 -0.29 -2.56
N CYS A 25 -6.94 -0.60 -1.37
CA CYS A 25 -7.44 -1.73 -0.59
C CYS A 25 -8.71 -1.40 0.18
N TRP A 26 -8.94 -0.13 0.55
CA TRP A 26 -10.22 0.32 1.08
C TRP A 26 -11.34 0.09 0.07
N ASP A 27 -11.19 0.60 -1.15
CA ASP A 27 -12.21 0.48 -2.21
C ASP A 27 -12.53 -0.97 -2.58
N LYS A 28 -11.55 -1.87 -2.43
CA LYS A 28 -11.71 -3.30 -2.73
C LYS A 28 -12.34 -4.09 -1.59
N CYS A 29 -11.99 -3.78 -0.35
CA CYS A 29 -12.30 -4.64 0.80
C CYS A 29 -13.45 -4.11 1.65
N ILE A 30 -13.74 -2.80 1.61
CA ILE A 30 -14.76 -2.16 2.43
C ILE A 30 -15.92 -1.72 1.52
N THR A 31 -16.89 -2.61 1.35
CA THR A 31 -18.05 -2.42 0.45
C THR A 31 -19.28 -1.84 1.14
N SER A 32 -19.25 -1.79 2.47
CA SER A 32 -20.28 -1.20 3.32
C SER A 32 -19.60 -0.46 4.47
N THR A 33 -20.31 0.42 5.16
CA THR A 33 -19.80 1.07 6.37
C THR A 33 -19.34 0.00 7.38
N PRO A 34 -18.05 -0.04 7.73
CA PRO A 34 -17.54 -1.03 8.68
C PRO A 34 -18.10 -0.73 10.09
N GLY A 35 -18.14 -1.77 10.93
CA GLY A 35 -18.52 -1.62 12.33
C GLY A 35 -17.45 -0.89 13.16
N SER A 36 -17.54 -1.00 14.49
CA SER A 36 -16.52 -0.46 15.40
C SER A 36 -15.13 -1.12 15.25
N LYS A 37 -15.07 -2.25 14.53
CA LYS A 37 -13.87 -2.99 14.16
C LYS A 37 -14.08 -3.61 12.79
N PHE A 38 -13.00 -3.87 12.07
CA PHE A 38 -13.05 -4.73 10.90
C PHE A 38 -13.48 -6.15 11.29
N SER A 39 -14.37 -6.71 10.50
CA SER A 39 -14.67 -8.14 10.51
C SER A 39 -13.43 -8.96 10.17
N SER A 40 -13.48 -10.26 10.45
CA SER A 40 -12.43 -11.19 10.04
C SER A 40 -12.25 -11.18 8.52
N GLY A 41 -13.34 -11.13 7.76
CA GLY A 41 -13.31 -11.06 6.29
C GLY A 41 -12.62 -9.81 5.75
N GLU A 42 -12.96 -8.63 6.28
CA GLU A 42 -12.32 -7.36 5.90
C GLU A 42 -10.83 -7.37 6.26
N THR A 43 -10.46 -7.86 7.44
CA THR A 43 -9.06 -7.95 7.89
C THR A 43 -8.24 -8.87 6.97
N THR A 44 -8.78 -10.04 6.64
CA THR A 44 -8.14 -10.98 5.70
C THR A 44 -8.04 -10.37 4.30
N CYS A 45 -9.09 -9.67 3.83
CA CYS A 45 -9.07 -9.00 2.54
C CYS A 45 -7.99 -7.91 2.48
N LEU A 46 -7.92 -7.02 3.47
CA LEU A 46 -6.95 -5.93 3.53
C LEU A 46 -5.51 -6.45 3.55
N THR A 47 -5.25 -7.50 4.35
CA THR A 47 -3.94 -8.19 4.39
C THR A 47 -3.56 -8.73 3.01
N ASN A 48 -4.47 -9.47 2.38
CA ASN A 48 -4.22 -10.07 1.06
C ASN A 48 -4.10 -9.02 -0.04
N CYS A 49 -4.91 -7.97 0.00
CA CYS A 49 -4.88 -6.89 -0.98
C CYS A 49 -3.55 -6.17 -0.95
N THR A 50 -3.09 -5.79 0.24
CA THR A 50 -1.82 -5.08 0.43
C THR A 50 -0.66 -5.95 -0.06
N GLN A 51 -0.58 -7.21 0.38
CA GLN A 51 0.46 -8.14 -0.04
C GLN A 51 0.50 -8.31 -1.58
N ARG A 52 -0.65 -8.60 -2.20
CA ARG A 52 -0.75 -8.79 -3.64
C ARG A 52 -0.40 -7.52 -4.42
N TYR A 53 -0.80 -6.35 -3.94
CA TYR A 53 -0.47 -5.09 -4.59
C TYR A 53 1.04 -4.87 -4.60
N LEU A 54 1.71 -5.13 -3.48
CA LEU A 54 3.17 -5.02 -3.37
C LEU A 54 3.88 -6.02 -4.28
N ASP A 55 3.48 -7.29 -4.24
CA ASP A 55 4.08 -8.34 -5.07
C ASP A 55 3.97 -8.00 -6.55
N MET A 56 2.79 -7.56 -6.99
CA MET A 56 2.56 -7.15 -8.37
C MET A 56 3.32 -5.87 -8.72
N SER A 57 3.40 -4.90 -7.81
CA SER A 57 4.16 -3.66 -8.04
C SER A 57 5.65 -3.97 -8.22
N VAL A 58 6.22 -4.85 -7.40
CA VAL A 58 7.61 -5.32 -7.55
C VAL A 58 7.80 -6.09 -8.85
N LEU A 59 6.87 -6.98 -9.21
CA LEU A 59 6.96 -7.74 -10.45
C LEU A 59 6.88 -6.83 -11.68
N ILE A 60 6.00 -5.83 -11.66
CA ILE A 60 5.87 -4.83 -12.72
C ILE A 60 7.13 -3.98 -12.78
N ALA A 61 7.63 -3.48 -11.66
CA ALA A 61 8.86 -2.69 -11.60
C ALA A 61 10.08 -3.47 -12.11
N LYS A 62 10.17 -4.77 -11.81
CA LYS A 62 11.21 -5.65 -12.36
C LYS A 62 11.04 -5.90 -13.85
N ARG A 63 9.81 -6.13 -14.30
CA ARG A 63 9.52 -6.37 -15.72
C ARG A 63 9.85 -5.17 -16.59
N PHE A 64 9.57 -3.98 -16.07
CA PHE A 64 9.91 -2.72 -16.70
C PHE A 64 11.20 -2.14 -16.13
N GLU A 65 12.07 -2.99 -15.56
CA GLU A 65 13.32 -2.64 -14.89
C GLU A 65 13.80 -1.29 -15.40
N MET A 66 13.50 -0.28 -14.59
CA MET A 66 13.53 1.13 -14.96
C MET A 66 14.84 1.42 -15.70
N GLN A 67 14.78 1.52 -17.04
CA GLN A 67 15.83 2.14 -17.84
C GLN A 67 15.93 3.62 -17.47
#